data_AF-A0A7S1SIR1-F1
#
_entry.id   AF-A0A7S1SIR1-F1
#
_cell.length_a   1.000
_cell.length_b   1.000
_cell.length_c   1.000
_cell.angle_alpha   90.00
_cell.angle_beta   90.00
_cell.angle_gamma   90.00
#
_symmetry.space_group_name_H-M   'P 1'
#
loop_
_entity.id
_entity.type
_entity.pdbx_description
1 polymer ?
#
loop_
_entity_poly.entity_id
_entity_poly.type
_entity_poly.pdbx_seq_one_letter_code
_entity_poly.pdbx_strand_id
1 'polypeptide(L)'
;GVYWYQGIRDVGQESHTIKKNYPVLGNIRYILETIRPEIRQYFVEGDLEAVPFSRRERTIVYQRAKTVSDSMPFGTRLQVYQDGYEFVTHSMWPVEMHAVKNAGRV
;
A
#
# COMPACT_ATOMS: atom_id res chain seq x y z
N GLY A 1 -37.32 -11.74 18.06
CA GLY A 1 -38.11 -11.41 16.87
C GLY A 1 -37.30 -11.45 15.58
N VAL A 2 -36.25 -10.64 15.48
CA VAL A 2 -35.50 -10.44 14.21
C VAL A 2 -34.54 -11.59 13.85
N TYR A 3 -33.85 -12.17 14.83
CA TYR A 3 -32.86 -13.23 14.60
C TYR A 3 -33.45 -14.56 14.11
N TRP A 4 -34.67 -14.90 14.55
CA TRP A 4 -35.38 -16.10 14.10
C TRP A 4 -35.80 -16.00 12.63
N TYR A 5 -36.23 -14.81 12.19
CA TYR A 5 -36.60 -14.56 10.80
C TYR A 5 -35.39 -14.62 9.85
N GLN A 6 -34.24 -14.07 10.26
CA GLN A 6 -32.99 -14.20 9.49
C GLN A 6 -32.53 -15.66 9.40
N GLY A 7 -32.63 -16.42 10.49
CA GLY A 7 -32.28 -17.84 10.49
C GLY A 7 -33.11 -18.68 9.51
N ILE A 8 -34.43 -18.46 9.45
CA ILE A 8 -35.30 -19.18 8.49
C ILE A 8 -34.97 -18.80 7.04
N ARG A 9 -34.63 -17.54 6.78
CA ARG A 9 -34.23 -17.08 5.44
C ARG A 9 -32.86 -17.63 5.01
N ASP A 10 -31.89 -17.70 5.92
CA ASP A 10 -30.56 -18.24 5.63
C ASP A 10 -30.59 -19.76 5.40
N VAL A 11 -31.50 -20.49 6.07
CA VAL A 11 -31.66 -21.95 5.88
C VAL A 11 -32.27 -22.29 4.50
N GLY A 12 -33.09 -21.38 3.95
CA GLY A 12 -33.74 -21.55 2.65
C GLY A 12 -32.89 -21.15 1.43
N GLN A 13 -31.73 -20.50 1.62
CA GLN A 13 -30.88 -20.08 0.50
C GLN A 13 -29.93 -21.22 0.06
N GLU A 14 -30.14 -21.77 -1.14
CA GLU A 14 -29.35 -22.90 -1.69
C GLU A 14 -27.91 -22.54 -2.09
N SER A 15 -27.59 -21.25 -2.19
CA SER A 15 -26.32 -20.78 -2.78
C SER A 15 -25.11 -20.78 -1.84
N HIS A 16 -25.28 -20.87 -0.52
CA HIS A 16 -24.15 -20.77 0.43
C HIS A 16 -24.25 -21.77 1.58
N THR A 17 -23.68 -22.96 1.38
CA THR A 17 -23.64 -24.10 2.32
C THR A 17 -23.14 -23.72 3.72
N ILE A 18 -22.24 -22.73 3.83
CA ILE A 18 -21.68 -22.28 5.12
C ILE A 18 -22.72 -21.51 5.96
N LYS A 19 -23.58 -20.69 5.33
CA LYS A 19 -24.64 -19.93 6.05
C LYS A 19 -25.74 -20.84 6.58
N LYS A 20 -25.98 -21.98 5.92
CA LYS A 20 -27.00 -22.97 6.30
C LYS A 20 -26.64 -23.73 7.58
N ASN A 21 -25.38 -24.13 7.73
CA ASN A 21 -24.92 -24.86 8.91
C ASN A 21 -24.56 -23.94 10.09
N TYR A 22 -24.15 -22.70 9.81
CA TYR A 22 -23.76 -21.72 10.82
C TYR A 22 -24.27 -20.33 10.45
N PRO A 23 -25.57 -20.03 10.62
CA PRO A 23 -26.17 -18.77 10.15
C PRO A 23 -25.54 -17.53 10.80
N VAL A 24 -25.16 -17.62 12.08
CA VAL A 24 -24.52 -16.50 12.79
C VAL A 24 -23.04 -16.33 12.37
N LEU A 25 -22.24 -17.39 12.43
CA LEU A 25 -20.82 -17.33 12.09
C LEU A 25 -20.58 -17.08 10.60
N GLY A 26 -21.45 -17.60 9.74
CA GLY A 26 -21.43 -17.34 8.30
C GLY A 26 -21.61 -15.86 8.00
N ASN A 27 -22.65 -15.22 8.55
CA ASN A 27 -22.88 -13.79 8.34
C ASN A 27 -21.72 -12.92 8.86
N ILE A 28 -21.16 -13.25 10.03
CA ILE A 28 -19.97 -12.57 10.54
C ILE A 28 -18.79 -12.74 9.59
N ARG A 29 -18.54 -13.95 9.08
CA ARG A 29 -17.47 -14.22 8.10
C ARG A 29 -17.61 -13.36 6.85
N TYR A 30 -18.81 -13.27 6.26
CA TYR A 30 -19.02 -12.47 5.04
C TYR A 30 -18.88 -10.97 5.29
N ILE A 31 -19.29 -10.48 6.45
CA ILE A 31 -19.06 -9.08 6.86
C ILE A 31 -17.54 -8.82 6.96
N LEU A 32 -16.80 -9.70 7.65
CA LEU A 32 -15.34 -9.58 7.78
C LEU A 32 -14.62 -9.71 6.43
N GLU A 33 -15.12 -10.54 5.52
CA GLU A 33 -14.57 -10.71 4.18
C GLU A 33 -14.73 -9.46 3.31
N THR A 34 -15.78 -8.67 3.55
CA THR A 34 -16.00 -7.37 2.90
C THR A 34 -15.07 -6.28 3.46
N ILE A 35 -14.74 -6.34 4.76
CA ILE A 35 -13.84 -5.38 5.43
C ILE A 35 -12.35 -5.71 5.16
N ARG A 36 -12.05 -6.97 4.81
CA ARG A 36 -10.69 -7.47 4.49
C ARG A 36 -9.89 -6.62 3.48
N PRO A 37 -10.42 -6.23 2.29
CA PRO A 37 -9.67 -5.42 1.33
C PRO A 37 -9.27 -4.06 1.88
N GLU A 38 -10.15 -3.39 2.63
CA GLU A 38 -9.87 -2.11 3.26
C GLU A 38 -8.78 -2.26 4.33
N ILE A 39 -8.88 -3.27 5.20
CA ILE A 39 -7.84 -3.52 6.21
C ILE A 39 -6.47 -3.74 5.58
N ARG A 40 -6.36 -4.55 4.50
CA ARG A 40 -5.07 -4.72 3.80
C ARG A 40 -4.56 -3.40 3.26
N GLN A 41 -5.42 -2.64 2.61
CA GLN A 41 -5.05 -1.39 1.97
C GLN A 41 -4.54 -0.34 2.97
N TYR A 42 -5.13 -0.25 4.17
CA TYR A 42 -4.82 0.80 5.17
C TYR A 42 -3.85 0.38 6.28
N PHE A 43 -3.88 -0.89 6.72
CA PHE A 43 -3.06 -1.36 7.84
C PHE A 43 -1.85 -2.20 7.41
N VAL A 44 -1.90 -2.84 6.24
CA VAL A 44 -0.84 -3.76 5.79
C VAL A 44 0.02 -3.15 4.69
N GLU A 45 -0.56 -2.40 3.75
CA GLU A 45 0.20 -1.64 2.75
C GLU A 45 0.96 -0.50 3.46
N GLY A 46 2.26 -0.69 3.70
CA GLY A 46 3.13 0.34 4.26
C GLY A 46 3.31 1.53 3.31
N ASP A 47 3.59 2.71 3.85
CA ASP A 47 3.80 3.95 3.07
C ASP A 47 4.90 3.83 1.98
N LEU A 48 5.77 2.82 2.08
CA LEU A 48 6.89 2.53 1.19
C LEU A 48 6.66 1.32 0.27
N GLU A 49 5.62 0.53 0.51
CA GLU A 49 5.29 -0.66 -0.30
C GLU A 49 4.00 -0.40 -1.08
N ALA A 50 4.12 0.14 -2.29
CA ALA A 50 3.02 0.08 -3.25
C ALA A 50 3.53 0.18 -4.69
N VAL A 51 2.92 -0.61 -5.58
CA VAL A 51 3.04 -0.51 -7.04
C VAL A 51 1.72 0.07 -7.56
N PRO A 52 1.66 1.04 -8.50
CA PRO A 52 2.73 1.83 -9.11
C PRO A 52 3.07 3.15 -8.37
N PHE A 53 2.31 3.55 -7.35
CA PHE A 53 2.56 4.77 -6.55
C PHE A 53 2.31 4.53 -5.07
N SER A 54 3.26 4.99 -4.25
CA SER A 54 3.20 4.97 -2.79
C SER A 54 2.12 5.90 -2.23
N ARG A 55 1.61 5.60 -1.02
CA ARG A 55 0.69 6.50 -0.29
C ARG A 55 1.30 7.90 -0.13
N ARG A 56 2.61 7.97 0.12
CA ARG A 56 3.36 9.21 0.27
C ARG A 56 3.30 10.09 -0.98
N GLU A 57 3.52 9.51 -2.17
CA GLU A 57 3.45 10.25 -3.44
C GLU A 57 2.07 10.86 -3.67
N ARG A 58 0.99 10.14 -3.33
CA ARG A 58 -0.37 10.67 -3.42
C ARG A 58 -0.59 11.84 -2.45
N THR A 59 -0.09 11.72 -1.22
CA THR A 59 -0.20 12.78 -0.21
C THR A 59 0.51 14.06 -0.65
N ILE A 60 1.71 13.96 -1.24
CA ILE A 60 2.44 15.12 -1.80
C ILE A 60 1.59 15.82 -2.86
N VAL A 61 1.03 15.06 -3.81
CA VAL A 61 0.19 15.63 -4.87
C VAL A 61 -1.02 16.37 -4.28
N TYR A 62 -1.68 15.79 -3.28
CA TYR A 62 -2.80 16.46 -2.60
C TYR A 62 -2.38 17.71 -1.81
N GLN A 63 -1.23 17.68 -1.14
CA GLN A 63 -0.71 18.83 -0.40
C GLN A 63 -0.39 19.99 -1.35
N ARG A 64 0.26 19.71 -2.48
CA ARG A 64 0.52 20.68 -3.56
C ARG A 64 -0.76 21.24 -4.16
N ALA A 65 -1.73 20.38 -4.46
CA ALA A 65 -3.02 20.78 -5.04
C ALA A 65 -3.83 21.69 -4.09
N LYS A 66 -3.63 21.55 -2.78
CA LYS A 66 -4.31 22.38 -1.76
C LYS A 66 -3.50 23.59 -1.30
N THR A 67 -2.34 23.87 -1.91
CA THR A 67 -1.43 24.96 -1.50
C THR A 67 -1.09 24.91 -0.01
N VAL A 68 -1.04 23.70 0.56
CA VAL A 68 -0.60 23.46 1.95
C VAL A 68 0.90 23.22 1.92
N SER A 69 1.61 23.65 2.96
CA SER A 69 3.06 23.45 3.09
C SER A 69 3.46 21.99 2.82
N ASP A 70 4.20 21.79 1.72
CA ASP A 70 4.75 20.51 1.24
C ASP A 70 6.25 20.37 1.64
N SER A 71 6.71 21.15 2.64
CA SER A 71 8.11 21.12 3.04
C SER A 71 8.42 19.83 3.82
N MET A 72 9.00 18.84 3.14
CA MET A 72 9.64 17.71 3.82
C MET A 72 11.01 18.10 4.35
N PRO A 73 11.40 17.63 5.54
CA PRO A 73 12.77 17.80 6.03
C PRO A 73 13.76 17.08 5.10
N PHE A 74 14.98 17.61 4.98
CA PHE A 74 16.07 17.10 4.12
C PHE A 74 16.60 15.69 4.46
N GLY A 75 15.92 14.94 5.33
CA GLY A 75 16.28 13.57 5.69
C GLY A 75 15.72 12.52 4.73
N THR A 76 16.37 11.36 4.69
CA THR A 76 15.83 10.19 4.00
C THR A 76 15.02 9.32 4.97
N ARG A 77 13.85 8.85 4.50
CA ARG A 77 13.05 7.84 5.22
C ARG A 77 13.35 6.42 4.74
N LEU A 78 14.25 6.28 3.76
CA LEU A 78 14.74 4.97 3.30
C LEU A 78 15.69 4.39 4.35
N GLN A 79 15.68 3.08 4.52
CA GLN A 79 16.62 2.41 5.41
C GLN A 79 18.00 2.40 4.77
N VAL A 80 18.85 3.37 5.13
CA VAL A 80 20.19 3.52 4.57
C VAL A 80 21.14 2.36 4.90
N TYR A 81 20.77 1.53 5.88
CA TYR A 81 21.55 0.37 6.34
C TYR A 81 20.98 -0.97 5.83
N GLN A 82 19.92 -0.96 5.02
CA GLN A 82 19.41 -2.22 4.46
C GLN A 82 20.34 -2.73 3.36
N ASP A 83 20.41 -4.06 3.21
CA ASP A 83 21.12 -4.67 2.10
C ASP A 83 20.49 -4.23 0.75
N GLY A 84 21.34 -3.84 -0.20
CA GLY A 84 20.92 -3.32 -1.51
C GLY A 84 20.57 -1.83 -1.55
N TYR A 85 20.78 -1.08 -0.45
CA TYR A 85 20.72 0.38 -0.52
C TYR A 85 21.96 0.95 -1.21
N GLU A 86 21.75 1.57 -2.38
CA GLU A 86 22.81 2.24 -3.13
C GLU A 86 22.72 3.76 -2.95
N PHE A 87 23.87 4.41 -2.77
CA PHE A 87 23.98 5.86 -2.77
C PHE A 87 25.14 6.31 -3.65
N VAL A 88 24.96 7.44 -4.32
CA VAL A 88 26.00 8.06 -5.14
C VAL A 88 26.54 9.27 -4.40
N THR A 89 27.86 9.39 -4.33
CA THR A 89 28.52 10.58 -3.77
C THR A 89 28.97 11.50 -4.90
N HIS A 90 29.05 12.79 -4.61
CA HIS A 90 29.64 13.73 -5.56
C HIS A 90 31.13 13.44 -5.72
N SER A 91 31.59 13.28 -6.97
CA SER A 91 33.02 13.22 -7.25
C SER A 91 33.67 14.57 -6.94
N MET A 92 34.76 14.55 -6.18
CA MET A 92 35.61 15.73 -5.98
C MET A 92 36.48 16.06 -7.21
N TRP A 93 36.51 15.17 -8.20
CA TRP A 93 37.25 15.35 -9.45
C TRP A 93 36.27 15.33 -10.64
N PRO A 94 35.70 16.48 -11.03
CA PRO A 94 34.82 16.54 -12.19
C PRO A 94 35.64 16.27 -13.45
N VAL A 95 35.20 15.28 -14.23
CA VAL A 95 35.74 15.02 -15.56
C VAL A 95 34.93 15.78 -16.60
N GLU A 96 35.61 16.34 -17.59
CA GLU A 96 34.97 17.04 -18.69
C GLU A 96 34.15 16.04 -19.53
N MET A 97 32.88 16.35 -19.79
CA MET A 97 31.94 15.43 -20.46
C MET A 97 32.43 14.96 -21.84
N HIS A 98 33.29 15.73 -22.50
CA HIS A 98 33.92 15.37 -23.78
C HIS A 98 35.00 14.28 -23.64
N ALA A 99 35.71 14.23 -22.51
CA ALA A 99 36.74 13.22 -22.25
C ALA A 99 36.13 11.84 -21.94
N VAL A 100 34.94 11.79 -21.34
CA VAL A 100 34.24 10.55 -20.98
C VAL A 100 33.78 9.75 -22.21
N LYS A 101 33.47 10.41 -23.33
CA LYS A 101 33.02 9.73 -24.56
C LYS A 101 34.10 8.83 -25.21
N ASN A 102 35.37 9.11 -24.93
CA ASN A 102 36.51 8.36 -25.49
C ASN A 102 37.05 7.29 -24.54
N ALA A 103 36.66 7.32 -23.26
CA ALA A 103 36.96 6.27 -22.31
C ALA A 103 35.88 5.20 -22.46
N GLY A 104 36.19 4.16 -23.24
CA GLY A 104 35.28 3.04 -23.49
C GLY A 104 34.62 2.52 -22.21
N ARG A 105 33.33 2.19 -22.33
CA ARG A 105 32.51 1.60 -21.27
C ARG A 105 33.18 0.30 -20.79
N VAL A 106 33.77 0.34 -19.60
CA VAL A 106 34.18 -0.84 -18.83
C VAL A 106 33.05 -1.25 -17.92
#